data_AF-A0A376P3L4-F1
#
_entry.id   AF-A0A376P3L4-F1
#
_cell.length_a   1.000
_cell.length_b   1.000
_cell.length_c   1.000
_cell.angle_alpha   90.00
_cell.angle_beta   90.00
_cell.angle_gamma   90.00
#
_symmetry.space_group_name_H-M   'P 1'
#
loop_
_entity.id
_entity.type
_entity.pdbx_description
1 polymer ?
#
loop_
_entity_poly.entity_id
_entity_poly.type
_entity_poly.pdbx_seq_one_letter_code
_entity_poly.pdbx_strand_id
1 'polypeptide(L)'
;MMLVAFDVLASDKADLERLFRLLTQRFAFLSQGGAAPETPNPRLPPLDSGILGGYIAPDNLTITLSVGHSLFDERFGLAPQMPKKLQKMTRFPNDSLDAALCHGDVLLQICANTQDTVIHALRDIIKHTPDLLSVRWKREGFISDHAARSKGKETPINLLGFKDGTANPDSQNDKLMQKVVWVTADQQEPAWTIGGSYQAVRLIQFRVEFWDRTPLKEQQTIFGRDKQTGAPLGMQHEHDVPDYASDPEGKVIALDSHIRLANPRTAESESSLMLRRGYSYSLGSPTPDNWIWGCCLSATNTIWKKAS
;
A
#
# COMPACT_ATOMS: atom_id res chain seq x y z
N MET A 1 3.32 6.01 -7.49
CA MET A 1 3.29 4.67 -6.84
C MET A 1 2.51 3.72 -7.74
N MET A 2 2.85 2.43 -7.74
CA MET A 2 2.08 1.36 -8.35
C MET A 2 2.03 0.14 -7.42
N LEU A 3 0.87 -0.50 -7.35
CA LEU A 3 0.67 -1.85 -6.85
C LEU A 3 0.36 -2.75 -8.04
N VAL A 4 1.09 -3.84 -8.17
CA VAL A 4 0.88 -4.83 -9.23
C VAL A 4 1.00 -6.24 -8.65
N ALA A 5 -0.09 -6.98 -8.75
CA ALA A 5 -0.12 -8.38 -8.37
C ALA A 5 0.20 -9.26 -9.57
N PHE A 6 0.89 -10.37 -9.31
CA PHE A 6 1.20 -11.36 -10.31
C PHE A 6 0.77 -12.75 -9.85
N ASP A 7 0.38 -13.57 -10.81
CA ASP A 7 0.35 -15.02 -10.68
C ASP A 7 1.74 -15.57 -11.06
N VAL A 8 2.29 -16.47 -10.25
CA VAL A 8 3.61 -17.06 -10.46
C VAL A 8 3.47 -18.29 -11.37
N LEU A 9 4.20 -18.28 -12.48
CA LEU A 9 4.20 -19.33 -13.51
C LEU A 9 5.31 -20.38 -13.30
N ALA A 10 6.17 -20.18 -12.28
CA ALA A 10 7.19 -21.15 -11.90
C ALA A 10 6.58 -22.54 -11.70
N SER A 11 7.19 -23.55 -12.32
CA SER A 11 6.66 -24.92 -12.30
C SER A 11 7.09 -25.72 -11.07
N ASP A 12 8.21 -25.33 -10.47
CA ASP A 12 8.77 -25.95 -9.28
C ASP A 12 9.49 -24.94 -8.37
N LYS A 13 10.03 -25.44 -7.26
CA LYS A 13 10.76 -24.62 -6.29
C LYS A 13 12.06 -24.03 -6.85
N ALA A 14 12.71 -24.69 -7.81
CA ALA A 14 13.94 -24.20 -8.42
C ALA A 14 13.66 -23.00 -9.34
N ASP A 15 12.57 -23.04 -10.10
CA ASP A 15 12.07 -21.90 -10.86
C ASP A 15 11.64 -20.74 -9.95
N LEU A 16 11.02 -21.03 -8.79
CA LEU A 16 10.69 -20.00 -7.81
C LEU A 16 11.95 -19.34 -7.23
N GLU A 17 13.00 -20.12 -6.95
CA GLU A 17 14.30 -19.59 -6.53
C GLU A 17 14.92 -18.71 -7.63
N ARG A 18 14.88 -19.17 -8.89
CA ARG A 18 15.35 -18.41 -10.06
C ARG A 18 14.62 -17.08 -10.18
N LEU A 19 13.29 -17.08 -10.02
CA LEU A 19 12.47 -15.87 -9.99
C LEU A 19 12.94 -14.89 -8.91
N PHE A 20 13.10 -15.34 -7.66
CA PHE A 20 13.48 -14.45 -6.56
C PHE A 20 14.92 -13.91 -6.71
N ARG A 21 15.86 -14.73 -7.19
CA ARG A 21 17.21 -14.26 -7.51
C ARG A 21 17.19 -13.21 -8.63
N LEU A 22 16.41 -13.44 -9.68
CA LEU A 22 16.25 -12.51 -10.78
C LEU A 22 15.62 -11.20 -10.33
N LEU A 23 14.51 -11.25 -9.58
CA LEU A 23 13.87 -10.05 -9.03
C LEU A 23 14.83 -9.24 -8.16
N THR A 24 15.62 -9.91 -7.32
CA THR A 24 16.63 -9.25 -6.46
C THR A 24 17.65 -8.49 -7.30
N GLN A 25 18.17 -9.11 -8.38
CA GLN A 25 19.10 -8.45 -9.30
C GLN A 25 18.47 -7.25 -10.00
N ARG A 26 17.24 -7.38 -10.49
CA ARG A 26 16.52 -6.28 -11.16
C ARG A 26 16.26 -5.13 -10.18
N PHE A 27 15.79 -5.43 -8.97
CA PHE A 27 15.50 -4.39 -7.97
C PHE A 27 16.77 -3.65 -7.54
N ALA A 28 17.88 -4.36 -7.36
CA ALA A 28 19.16 -3.75 -7.03
C ALA A 28 19.62 -2.77 -8.12
N PHE A 29 19.55 -3.16 -9.39
CA PHE A 29 19.90 -2.28 -10.50
C PHE A 29 18.95 -1.07 -10.61
N LEU A 30 17.64 -1.32 -10.66
CA LEU A 30 16.64 -0.28 -10.89
C LEU A 30 16.63 0.77 -9.76
N SER A 31 16.75 0.34 -8.49
CA SER A 31 16.70 1.25 -7.34
C SER A 31 17.97 2.10 -7.17
N GLN A 32 19.13 1.62 -7.64
CA GLN A 32 20.39 2.38 -7.60
C GLN A 32 20.59 3.23 -8.86
N GLY A 33 19.98 2.84 -9.97
CA GLY A 33 20.12 3.48 -11.27
C GLY A 33 21.43 3.13 -11.99
N GLY A 34 21.55 3.58 -13.23
CA GLY A 34 22.70 3.31 -14.08
C GLY A 34 22.44 3.63 -15.56
N ALA A 35 23.45 3.43 -16.41
CA ALA A 35 23.27 3.55 -17.85
C ALA A 35 22.22 2.53 -18.34
N ALA A 36 21.34 2.95 -19.25
CA ALA A 36 20.37 2.06 -19.84
C ALA A 36 21.10 0.96 -20.64
N PRO A 37 20.76 -0.33 -20.48
CA PRO A 37 21.41 -1.41 -21.20
C PRO A 37 21.35 -1.21 -22.73
N GLU A 38 22.52 -1.10 -23.35
CA GLU A 38 22.62 -0.97 -24.81
C GLU A 38 22.27 -2.28 -25.50
N THR A 39 21.62 -2.20 -26.66
CA THR A 39 21.27 -3.38 -27.45
C THR A 39 22.32 -3.59 -28.53
N PRO A 40 23.24 -4.57 -28.39
CA PRO A 40 24.42 -4.68 -29.26
C PRO A 40 24.08 -5.11 -30.69
N ASN A 41 22.94 -5.78 -30.89
CA ASN A 41 22.49 -6.24 -32.20
C ASN A 41 21.11 -5.65 -32.50
N PRO A 42 20.97 -4.75 -33.49
CA PRO A 42 19.70 -4.11 -33.84
C PRO A 42 18.58 -5.06 -34.30
N ARG A 43 18.91 -6.34 -34.57
CA ARG A 43 17.92 -7.38 -34.88
C ARG A 43 17.26 -8.00 -33.65
N LEU A 44 17.73 -7.66 -32.44
CA LEU A 44 17.15 -8.11 -31.18
C LEU A 44 16.18 -7.06 -30.63
N PRO A 45 15.18 -7.47 -29.82
CA PRO A 45 14.39 -6.53 -29.04
C PRO A 45 15.29 -5.65 -28.14
N PRO A 46 15.04 -4.34 -28.03
CA PRO A 46 15.84 -3.44 -27.20
C PRO A 46 15.94 -3.94 -25.76
N LEU A 47 17.14 -3.95 -25.16
CA LEU A 47 17.42 -4.40 -23.79
C LEU A 47 16.74 -3.53 -22.71
N ASP A 48 16.54 -2.24 -22.98
CA ASP A 48 15.72 -1.34 -22.18
C ASP A 48 14.45 -0.92 -22.92
N SER A 49 13.45 -0.46 -22.17
CA SER A 49 12.21 0.08 -22.74
C SER A 49 12.37 1.43 -23.45
N GLY A 50 13.42 2.17 -23.13
CA GLY A 50 13.77 3.48 -23.68
C GLY A 50 13.02 4.67 -23.07
N ILE A 51 12.03 4.45 -22.19
CA ILE A 51 11.14 5.53 -21.74
C ILE A 51 11.81 6.55 -20.80
N LEU A 52 12.94 6.18 -20.18
CA LEU A 52 13.76 7.08 -19.36
C LEU A 52 14.97 7.64 -20.12
N GLY A 53 15.10 7.32 -21.42
CA GLY A 53 16.27 7.68 -22.23
C GLY A 53 17.50 6.82 -21.92
N GLY A 54 18.70 7.37 -22.16
CA GLY A 54 19.97 6.63 -22.05
C GLY A 54 20.46 6.37 -20.63
N TYR A 55 19.80 6.93 -19.61
CA TYR A 55 20.19 6.78 -18.21
C TYR A 55 18.96 6.54 -17.33
N ILE A 56 19.00 5.49 -16.54
CA ILE A 56 17.96 5.11 -15.59
C ILE A 56 18.33 5.75 -14.25
N ALA A 57 17.75 6.91 -13.96
CA ALA A 57 17.93 7.56 -12.67
C ALA A 57 17.21 6.77 -11.56
N PRO A 58 17.78 6.69 -10.33
CA PRO A 58 17.15 5.98 -9.23
C PRO A 58 15.82 6.61 -8.80
N ASP A 59 15.69 7.94 -8.87
CA ASP A 59 14.43 8.67 -8.65
C ASP A 59 13.65 8.29 -7.37
N ASN A 60 14.36 8.03 -6.27
CA ASN A 60 13.82 7.48 -5.02
C ASN A 60 13.00 6.18 -5.20
N LEU A 61 13.34 5.38 -6.21
CA LEU A 61 12.67 4.13 -6.50
C LEU A 61 12.87 3.13 -5.36
N THR A 62 11.75 2.64 -4.86
CA THR A 62 11.67 1.53 -3.92
C THR A 62 10.73 0.48 -4.53
N ILE A 63 11.15 -0.78 -4.45
CA ILE A 63 10.35 -1.92 -4.88
C ILE A 63 10.22 -2.86 -3.69
N THR A 64 9.01 -3.01 -3.16
CA THR A 64 8.71 -3.91 -2.05
C THR A 64 8.00 -5.15 -2.58
N LEU A 65 8.59 -6.32 -2.37
CA LEU A 65 7.99 -7.61 -2.69
C LEU A 65 7.24 -8.15 -1.46
N SER A 66 6.03 -8.63 -1.67
CA SER A 66 5.30 -9.45 -0.72
C SER A 66 4.73 -10.70 -1.40
N VAL A 67 4.48 -11.73 -0.58
CA VAL A 67 3.98 -13.03 -1.03
C VAL A 67 2.55 -13.25 -0.51
N GLY A 68 1.68 -13.74 -1.39
CA GLY A 68 0.29 -14.05 -1.07
C GLY A 68 0.13 -15.46 -0.48
N HIS A 69 -1.02 -15.72 0.12
CA HIS A 69 -1.36 -17.04 0.68
C HIS A 69 -1.27 -18.16 -0.37
N SER A 70 -1.63 -17.90 -1.64
CA SER A 70 -1.60 -18.92 -2.69
C SER A 70 -0.18 -19.42 -3.00
N LEU A 71 0.88 -18.65 -2.72
CA LEU A 71 2.25 -19.13 -2.90
C LEU A 71 2.63 -20.31 -1.97
N PHE A 72 1.84 -20.55 -0.92
CA PHE A 72 2.06 -21.60 0.07
C PHE A 72 1.18 -22.84 -0.17
N ASP A 73 0.64 -22.99 -1.38
CA ASP A 73 -0.02 -24.22 -1.82
C ASP A 73 1.00 -25.36 -2.11
N GLU A 74 0.54 -26.42 -2.76
CA GLU A 74 1.34 -27.61 -3.05
C GLU A 74 2.49 -27.37 -4.05
N ARG A 75 2.45 -26.32 -4.89
CA ARG A 75 3.36 -26.14 -6.03
C ARG A 75 4.84 -26.14 -5.63
N PHE A 76 5.15 -25.54 -4.48
CA PHE A 76 6.53 -25.29 -4.05
C PHE A 76 6.90 -25.98 -2.74
N GLY A 77 5.99 -26.77 -2.16
CA GLY A 77 6.19 -27.41 -0.85
C GLY A 77 6.42 -26.43 0.29
N LEU A 78 5.83 -25.23 0.21
CA LEU A 78 6.04 -24.15 1.18
C LEU A 78 5.00 -24.10 2.30
N ALA A 79 3.92 -24.88 2.22
CA ALA A 79 2.84 -24.87 3.22
C ALA A 79 3.33 -24.90 4.70
N PRO A 80 4.34 -25.71 5.10
CA PRO A 80 4.83 -25.72 6.48
C PRO A 80 5.55 -24.43 6.91
N GLN A 81 5.96 -23.60 5.95
CA GLN A 81 6.66 -22.33 6.16
C GLN A 81 5.72 -21.12 6.08
N MET A 82 4.42 -21.32 5.93
CA MET A 82 3.45 -20.23 5.83
C MET A 82 3.43 -19.40 7.12
N PRO A 83 3.49 -18.05 7.04
CA PRO A 83 3.28 -17.20 8.21
C PRO A 83 1.91 -17.47 8.83
N LYS A 84 1.83 -17.62 10.15
CA LYS A 84 0.67 -18.21 10.83
C LYS A 84 -0.63 -17.46 10.61
N LYS A 85 -0.57 -16.15 10.37
CA LYS A 85 -1.74 -15.30 10.19
C LYS A 85 -1.97 -14.90 8.73
N LEU A 86 -1.13 -15.38 7.81
CA LEU A 86 -1.33 -15.18 6.37
C LEU A 86 -2.55 -15.97 5.91
N GLN A 87 -3.47 -15.31 5.22
CA GLN A 87 -4.71 -15.90 4.76
C GLN A 87 -5.21 -15.22 3.50
N LYS A 88 -6.05 -15.91 2.75
CA LYS A 88 -6.82 -15.30 1.66
C LYS A 88 -7.78 -14.26 2.24
N MET A 89 -7.80 -13.07 1.66
CA MET A 89 -8.78 -12.04 2.05
C MET A 89 -10.20 -12.53 1.81
N THR A 90 -11.05 -12.43 2.83
CA THR A 90 -12.49 -12.65 2.72
C THR A 90 -13.24 -11.32 2.72
N ARG A 91 -14.47 -11.32 2.21
CA ARG A 91 -15.30 -10.11 2.18
C ARG A 91 -15.67 -9.65 3.59
N PHE A 92 -15.63 -8.33 3.81
CA PHE A 92 -16.32 -7.66 4.90
C PHE A 92 -17.75 -7.26 4.47
N PRO A 93 -18.65 -6.89 5.40
CA PRO A 93 -20.06 -6.62 5.07
C PRO A 93 -20.28 -5.59 3.95
N ASN A 94 -19.47 -4.52 3.90
CA ASN A 94 -19.58 -3.44 2.92
C ASN A 94 -18.73 -3.66 1.65
N ASP A 95 -18.21 -4.87 1.45
CA ASP A 95 -17.36 -5.17 0.30
C ASP A 95 -18.17 -5.54 -0.93
N SER A 96 -17.81 -4.91 -2.06
CA SER A 96 -18.18 -5.32 -3.42
C SER A 96 -16.91 -5.74 -4.17
N LEU A 97 -16.39 -6.92 -3.83
CA LEU A 97 -15.11 -7.41 -4.37
C LEU A 97 -15.25 -7.80 -5.86
N ASP A 98 -14.42 -7.22 -6.70
CA ASP A 98 -14.16 -7.73 -8.05
C ASP A 98 -13.05 -8.79 -7.97
N ALA A 99 -13.36 -10.02 -8.39
CA ALA A 99 -12.43 -11.15 -8.37
C ALA A 99 -11.15 -10.89 -9.18
N ALA A 100 -11.24 -10.09 -10.26
CA ALA A 100 -10.10 -9.72 -11.08
C ALA A 100 -9.12 -8.79 -10.34
N LEU A 101 -9.59 -8.05 -9.34
CA LEU A 101 -8.80 -7.10 -8.54
C LEU A 101 -8.40 -7.66 -7.16
N CYS A 102 -8.59 -8.97 -6.94
CA CYS A 102 -8.29 -9.62 -5.67
C CYS A 102 -7.13 -10.60 -5.80
N HIS A 103 -6.34 -10.70 -4.73
CA HIS A 103 -5.29 -11.71 -4.52
C HIS A 103 -4.13 -11.61 -5.52
N GLY A 104 -3.33 -12.68 -5.62
CA GLY A 104 -2.09 -12.78 -6.36
C GLY A 104 -1.08 -13.61 -5.56
N ASP A 105 -0.21 -14.33 -6.26
CA ASP A 105 0.87 -15.10 -5.64
C ASP A 105 1.95 -14.18 -5.08
N VAL A 106 2.26 -13.10 -5.81
CA VAL A 106 3.17 -12.05 -5.36
C VAL A 106 2.57 -10.68 -5.67
N LEU A 107 2.94 -9.71 -4.84
CA LEU A 107 2.58 -8.30 -5.03
C LEU A 107 3.85 -7.47 -4.98
N LEU A 108 4.01 -6.58 -5.96
CA LEU A 108 5.04 -5.55 -5.94
C LEU A 108 4.39 -4.20 -5.65
N GLN A 109 4.92 -3.51 -4.64
CA GLN A 109 4.70 -2.08 -4.44
C GLN A 109 5.91 -1.31 -4.98
N ILE A 110 5.70 -0.55 -6.05
CA ILE A 110 6.72 0.21 -6.76
C ILE A 110 6.47 1.70 -6.52
N CYS A 111 7.37 2.39 -5.82
CA CYS A 111 7.24 3.81 -5.49
C CYS A 111 8.49 4.55 -5.96
N ALA A 112 8.33 5.61 -6.75
CA ALA A 112 9.37 6.57 -7.10
C ALA A 112 8.77 7.99 -7.06
N ASN A 113 9.57 9.02 -7.30
CA ASN A 113 9.06 10.40 -7.37
C ASN A 113 8.17 10.60 -8.61
N THR A 114 8.53 9.99 -9.75
CA THR A 114 7.79 10.14 -11.01
C THR A 114 7.09 8.85 -11.45
N GLN A 115 6.03 9.00 -12.26
CA GLN A 115 5.27 7.88 -12.79
C GLN A 115 6.07 7.09 -13.84
N ASP A 116 6.90 7.78 -14.62
CA ASP A 116 7.76 7.21 -15.65
C ASP A 116 8.72 6.18 -15.07
N THR A 117 9.40 6.48 -13.95
CA THR A 117 10.30 5.54 -13.27
C THR A 117 9.55 4.29 -12.80
N VAL A 118 8.33 4.47 -12.26
CA VAL A 118 7.50 3.35 -11.79
C VAL A 118 7.07 2.45 -12.95
N ILE A 119 6.64 3.04 -14.07
CA ILE A 119 6.24 2.30 -15.27
C ILE A 119 7.45 1.60 -15.90
N HIS A 120 8.61 2.27 -15.96
CA HIS A 120 9.85 1.70 -16.45
C HIS A 120 10.23 0.44 -15.67
N ALA A 121 10.25 0.53 -14.34
CA ALA A 121 10.56 -0.60 -13.47
C ALA A 121 9.61 -1.79 -13.69
N LEU A 122 8.30 -1.54 -13.85
CA LEU A 122 7.36 -2.61 -14.19
C LEU A 122 7.70 -3.27 -15.53
N ARG A 123 7.95 -2.46 -16.57
CA ARG A 123 8.27 -2.99 -17.91
C ARG A 123 9.56 -3.80 -17.91
N ASP A 124 10.57 -3.35 -17.17
CA ASP A 124 11.82 -4.08 -16.97
C ASP A 124 11.59 -5.46 -16.34
N ILE A 125 10.80 -5.51 -15.25
CA ILE A 125 10.49 -6.76 -14.54
C ILE A 125 9.75 -7.72 -15.47
N ILE A 126 8.63 -7.29 -16.09
CA ILE A 126 7.84 -8.12 -17.01
C ILE A 126 8.72 -8.68 -18.13
N LYS A 127 9.61 -7.85 -18.67
CA LYS A 127 10.49 -8.25 -19.76
C LYS A 127 11.46 -9.37 -19.36
N HIS A 128 11.96 -9.37 -18.12
CA HIS A 128 12.90 -10.38 -17.65
C HIS A 128 12.20 -11.64 -17.10
N THR A 129 10.89 -11.59 -16.83
CA THR A 129 10.13 -12.71 -16.23
C THR A 129 8.98 -13.23 -17.11
N PRO A 130 9.06 -13.28 -18.45
CA PRO A 130 7.92 -13.66 -19.30
C PRO A 130 7.46 -15.11 -19.10
N ASP A 131 8.35 -15.97 -18.62
CA ASP A 131 8.14 -17.38 -18.33
C ASP A 131 7.78 -17.64 -16.84
N LEU A 132 7.84 -16.62 -15.98
CA LEU A 132 7.75 -16.77 -14.53
C LEU A 132 6.65 -15.95 -13.87
N LEU A 133 6.21 -14.85 -14.49
CA LEU A 133 5.20 -13.96 -13.92
C LEU A 133 4.13 -13.60 -14.96
N SER A 134 2.87 -13.67 -14.55
CA SER A 134 1.73 -13.12 -15.29
C SER A 134 1.09 -11.99 -14.50
N VAL A 135 0.86 -10.84 -15.12
CA VAL A 135 0.18 -9.71 -14.45
C VAL A 135 -1.27 -10.09 -14.17
N ARG A 136 -1.65 -10.03 -12.89
CA ARG A 136 -3.01 -10.33 -12.43
C ARG A 136 -3.88 -9.07 -12.40
N TRP A 137 -3.42 -8.04 -11.70
CA TRP A 137 -4.04 -6.72 -11.68
C TRP A 137 -3.01 -5.66 -11.35
N LYS A 138 -3.27 -4.41 -11.75
CA LYS A 138 -2.47 -3.25 -11.38
C LYS A 138 -3.31 -2.04 -11.00
N ARG A 139 -2.78 -1.24 -10.08
CA ARG A 139 -3.29 0.09 -9.74
C ARG A 139 -2.13 1.03 -9.49
N GLU A 140 -2.13 2.14 -10.20
CA GLU A 140 -1.21 3.26 -10.01
C GLU A 140 -1.85 4.26 -9.07
N GLY A 141 -1.05 5.05 -8.34
CA GLY A 141 -1.54 6.05 -7.41
C GLY A 141 -0.51 7.12 -7.06
N PHE A 142 -0.97 8.16 -6.39
CA PHE A 142 -0.25 9.38 -6.06
C PHE A 142 -0.65 9.91 -4.66
N ILE A 143 0.17 10.81 -4.14
CA ILE A 143 -0.18 11.68 -3.01
C ILE A 143 -0.10 13.12 -3.51
N SER A 144 -0.62 14.10 -2.75
CA SER A 144 -0.54 15.49 -3.15
C SER A 144 0.91 15.99 -3.29
N ASP A 145 1.20 16.73 -4.36
CA ASP A 145 2.56 17.20 -4.67
C ASP A 145 3.19 18.07 -3.57
N HIS A 146 2.39 18.88 -2.87
CA HIS A 146 2.89 19.68 -1.75
C HIS A 146 3.38 18.78 -0.60
N ALA A 147 2.58 17.79 -0.20
CA ALA A 147 2.93 16.86 0.86
C ALA A 147 4.13 15.98 0.47
N ALA A 148 4.19 15.52 -0.80
CA ALA A 148 5.34 14.76 -1.32
C ALA A 148 6.65 15.56 -1.21
N ARG A 149 6.64 16.83 -1.62
CA ARG A 149 7.82 17.72 -1.56
C ARG A 149 8.23 18.09 -0.14
N SER A 150 7.31 18.04 0.82
CA SER A 150 7.58 18.34 2.24
C SER A 150 8.47 17.29 2.93
N LYS A 151 8.66 16.11 2.32
CA LYS A 151 9.42 14.97 2.88
C LYS A 151 8.94 14.54 4.27
N GLY A 152 7.62 14.45 4.45
CA GLY A 152 6.99 13.97 5.69
C GLY A 152 6.71 15.04 6.73
N LYS A 153 6.94 16.33 6.41
CA LYS A 153 6.55 17.45 7.28
C LYS A 153 5.07 17.80 7.20
N GLU A 154 4.45 17.56 6.05
CA GLU A 154 3.02 17.76 5.83
C GLU A 154 2.33 16.41 5.60
N THR A 155 1.20 16.21 6.28
CA THR A 155 0.38 15.02 6.08
C THR A 155 -0.29 15.06 4.70
N PRO A 156 -0.20 13.98 3.89
CA PRO A 156 -0.91 13.90 2.63
C PRO A 156 -2.42 14.12 2.77
N ILE A 157 -3.04 14.76 1.77
CA ILE A 157 -4.49 14.93 1.71
C ILE A 157 -5.07 13.85 0.80
N ASN A 158 -6.05 13.09 1.28
CA ASN A 158 -6.77 12.10 0.47
C ASN A 158 -7.82 12.77 -0.42
N LEU A 159 -8.43 12.00 -1.34
CA LEU A 159 -9.41 12.55 -2.28
C LEU A 159 -10.81 12.84 -1.68
N LEU A 160 -11.00 12.61 -0.37
CA LEU A 160 -12.14 13.15 0.38
C LEU A 160 -11.83 14.54 0.98
N GLY A 161 -10.59 15.01 0.81
CA GLY A 161 -10.10 16.30 1.28
C GLY A 161 -9.70 16.31 2.76
N PHE A 162 -9.38 15.15 3.34
CA PHE A 162 -8.90 15.04 4.73
C PHE A 162 -7.41 14.70 4.77
N LYS A 163 -6.71 15.22 5.79
CA LYS A 163 -5.34 14.80 6.10
C LYS A 163 -5.32 13.33 6.50
N ASP A 164 -4.51 12.55 5.80
CA ASP A 164 -4.48 11.09 5.89
C ASP A 164 -3.07 10.60 6.26
N GLY A 165 -2.87 10.34 7.55
CA GLY A 165 -1.55 9.93 8.08
C GLY A 165 -1.26 10.47 9.48
N THR A 166 -2.01 11.47 9.94
CA THR A 166 -1.78 12.23 11.18
C THR A 166 -1.52 11.38 12.43
N ALA A 167 -2.27 10.28 12.61
CA ALA A 167 -2.19 9.42 13.79
C ALA A 167 -1.37 8.14 13.55
N ASN A 168 -0.55 8.08 12.50
CA ASN A 168 0.36 6.96 12.31
C ASN A 168 1.38 6.89 13.47
N PRO A 169 1.82 5.67 13.84
CA PRO A 169 2.94 5.51 14.75
C PRO A 169 4.20 6.14 14.13
N ASP A 170 5.07 6.68 14.98
CA ASP A 170 6.33 7.28 14.55
C ASP A 170 7.24 6.22 13.92
N SER A 171 7.41 6.30 12.60
CA SER A 171 8.24 5.37 11.83
C SER A 171 9.74 5.52 12.06
N GLN A 172 10.19 6.62 12.67
CA GLN A 172 11.60 6.83 13.05
C GLN A 172 11.92 6.24 14.43
N ASN A 173 10.91 5.78 15.17
CA ASN A 173 11.10 5.14 16.46
C ASN A 173 11.27 3.62 16.29
N ASP A 174 12.52 3.16 16.31
CA ASP A 174 12.88 1.75 16.10
C ASP A 174 12.17 0.80 17.06
N LYS A 175 12.08 1.15 18.36
CA LYS A 175 11.43 0.32 19.38
C LYS A 175 9.92 0.20 19.12
N LEU A 176 9.29 1.30 18.71
CA LEU A 176 7.88 1.29 18.35
C LEU A 176 7.64 0.47 17.08
N MET A 177 8.51 0.57 16.08
CA MET A 177 8.40 -0.22 14.85
C MET A 177 8.64 -1.71 15.08
N GLN A 178 9.55 -2.09 15.99
CA GLN A 178 9.69 -3.49 16.44
C GLN A 178 8.43 -4.01 17.15
N LYS A 179 7.73 -3.15 17.91
CA LYS A 179 6.46 -3.50 18.57
C LYS A 179 5.30 -3.58 17.58
N VAL A 180 5.24 -2.69 16.59
CA VAL A 180 4.03 -2.44 15.78
C VAL A 180 4.10 -3.00 14.36
N VAL A 181 5.26 -3.06 13.72
CA VAL A 181 5.40 -3.37 12.28
C VAL A 181 6.17 -4.66 12.05
N TRP A 182 7.35 -4.80 12.66
CA TRP A 182 8.27 -5.89 12.34
C TRP A 182 7.94 -7.19 13.06
N VAL A 183 7.98 -8.29 12.32
CA VAL A 183 7.94 -9.63 12.91
C VAL A 183 9.23 -9.87 13.69
N THR A 184 9.09 -10.37 14.91
CA THR A 184 10.16 -10.48 15.91
C THR A 184 10.16 -11.88 16.54
N ALA A 185 11.31 -12.30 17.07
CA ALA A 185 11.55 -13.68 17.49
C ALA A 185 10.70 -14.14 18.70
N ASP A 186 10.13 -13.21 19.47
CA ASP A 186 9.17 -13.47 20.55
C ASP A 186 7.83 -14.02 20.04
N GLN A 187 7.54 -13.83 18.75
CA GLN A 187 6.33 -14.35 18.14
C GLN A 187 6.50 -15.80 17.74
N GLN A 188 5.42 -16.56 17.83
CA GLN A 188 5.41 -17.94 17.37
C GLN A 188 5.31 -18.02 15.83
N GLU A 189 6.14 -17.31 15.08
CA GLU A 189 6.18 -17.32 13.61
C GLU A 189 7.37 -18.16 13.09
N PRO A 190 7.32 -18.68 11.85
CA PRO A 190 8.48 -19.32 11.23
C PRO A 190 9.70 -18.39 11.23
N ALA A 191 10.89 -18.89 11.56
CA ALA A 191 12.08 -18.05 11.76
C ALA A 191 12.43 -17.14 10.56
N TRP A 192 12.12 -17.56 9.33
CA TRP A 192 12.41 -16.79 8.11
C TRP A 192 11.60 -15.49 8.02
N THR A 193 10.48 -15.36 8.75
CA THR A 193 9.63 -14.17 8.69
C THR A 193 10.17 -13.02 9.54
N ILE A 194 11.17 -13.25 10.41
CA ILE A 194 11.75 -12.21 11.28
C ILE A 194 12.30 -11.07 10.42
N GLY A 195 11.93 -9.83 10.77
CA GLY A 195 12.24 -8.63 9.97
C GLY A 195 11.30 -8.38 8.80
N GLY A 196 10.42 -9.33 8.47
CA GLY A 196 9.28 -9.12 7.59
C GLY A 196 8.14 -8.36 8.27
N SER A 197 7.06 -8.12 7.52
CA SER A 197 5.81 -7.55 8.03
C SER A 197 4.63 -8.15 7.27
N TYR A 198 3.48 -8.28 7.93
CA TYR A 198 2.23 -8.52 7.23
C TYR A 198 1.83 -7.28 6.44
N GLN A 199 1.24 -7.50 5.27
CA GLN A 199 0.76 -6.45 4.38
C GLN A 199 -0.71 -6.70 4.07
N ALA A 200 -1.58 -5.71 4.30
CA ALA A 200 -2.90 -5.72 3.69
C ALA A 200 -3.07 -4.55 2.75
N VAL A 201 -3.68 -4.85 1.61
CA VAL A 201 -4.01 -3.91 0.56
C VAL A 201 -5.50 -3.97 0.32
N ARG A 202 -6.11 -2.79 0.31
CA ARG A 202 -7.52 -2.60 0.02
C ARG A 202 -7.65 -1.56 -1.08
N LEU A 203 -8.43 -1.86 -2.10
CA LEU A 203 -8.83 -0.90 -3.12
C LEU A 203 -10.24 -0.42 -2.74
N ILE A 204 -10.39 0.79 -2.20
CA ILE A 204 -11.64 1.32 -1.58
C ILE A 204 -12.30 2.47 -2.34
N GLN A 205 -13.33 2.24 -3.17
CA GLN A 205 -13.86 3.29 -4.04
C GLN A 205 -14.69 4.32 -3.26
N PHE A 206 -14.43 5.60 -3.49
CA PHE A 206 -15.22 6.71 -2.97
C PHE A 206 -16.33 7.12 -3.93
N ARG A 207 -17.46 7.55 -3.37
CA ARG A 207 -18.55 8.22 -4.09
C ARG A 207 -18.33 9.73 -3.98
N VAL A 208 -17.42 10.28 -4.79
CA VAL A 208 -16.91 11.65 -4.56
C VAL A 208 -17.96 12.73 -4.81
N GLU A 209 -18.84 12.58 -5.80
CA GLU A 209 -19.86 13.59 -6.11
C GLU A 209 -20.97 13.62 -5.07
N PHE A 210 -21.21 12.48 -4.42
CA PHE A 210 -22.08 12.40 -3.25
C PHE A 210 -21.40 13.06 -2.04
N TRP A 211 -20.12 12.77 -1.84
CA TRP A 211 -19.33 13.35 -0.75
C TRP A 211 -19.26 14.87 -0.84
N ASP A 212 -18.99 15.43 -2.01
CA ASP A 212 -18.86 16.88 -2.22
C ASP A 212 -20.17 17.64 -1.96
N ARG A 213 -21.31 16.94 -2.00
CA ARG A 213 -22.64 17.50 -1.67
C ARG A 213 -23.08 17.18 -0.24
N THR A 214 -22.30 16.40 0.50
CA THR A 214 -22.54 16.10 1.92
C THR A 214 -22.13 17.31 2.77
N PRO A 215 -22.96 17.79 3.72
CA PRO A 215 -22.63 18.92 4.58
C PRO A 215 -21.27 18.76 5.27
N LEU A 216 -20.46 19.83 5.33
CA LEU A 216 -19.13 19.79 5.97
C LEU A 216 -19.18 19.26 7.41
N LYS A 217 -20.20 19.67 8.18
CA LYS A 217 -20.40 19.17 9.55
C LYS A 217 -20.53 17.65 9.59
N GLU A 218 -21.27 17.07 8.65
CA GLU A 218 -21.45 15.62 8.54
C GLU A 218 -20.15 14.94 8.13
N GLN A 219 -19.43 15.48 7.13
CA GLN A 219 -18.10 14.97 6.75
C GLN A 219 -17.14 14.90 7.94
N GLN A 220 -17.07 15.99 8.73
CA GLN A 220 -16.21 16.05 9.92
C GLN A 220 -16.70 15.12 11.03
N THR A 221 -18.01 14.92 11.18
CA THR A 221 -18.59 13.98 12.16
C THR A 221 -18.23 12.53 11.79
N ILE A 222 -18.36 12.17 10.51
CA ILE A 222 -17.98 10.84 9.98
C ILE A 222 -16.51 10.53 10.27
N PHE A 223 -15.61 11.50 10.05
CA PHE A 223 -14.18 11.28 10.33
C PHE A 223 -13.83 11.42 11.81
N GLY A 224 -14.46 12.34 12.56
CA GLY A 224 -14.08 12.73 13.91
C GLY A 224 -12.94 13.76 13.97
N ARG A 225 -12.63 14.44 12.84
CA ARG A 225 -11.60 15.49 12.75
C ARG A 225 -12.10 16.70 11.98
N ASP A 226 -11.52 17.85 12.29
CA ASP A 226 -11.67 19.06 11.50
C ASP A 226 -10.99 18.89 10.13
N LYS A 227 -11.70 19.25 9.06
CA LYS A 227 -11.25 18.98 7.69
C LYS A 227 -10.08 19.88 7.27
N GLN A 228 -10.08 21.13 7.73
CA GLN A 228 -9.10 22.14 7.35
C GLN A 228 -7.78 21.94 8.09
N THR A 229 -7.85 21.87 9.42
CA THR A 229 -6.69 21.78 10.30
C THR A 229 -6.20 20.34 10.45
N GLY A 230 -7.10 19.36 10.32
CA GLY A 230 -6.84 17.98 10.66
C GLY A 230 -6.85 17.72 12.17
N ALA A 231 -7.14 18.70 13.03
CA ALA A 231 -7.22 18.50 14.47
C ALA A 231 -8.37 17.56 14.84
N PRO A 232 -8.29 16.81 15.96
CA PRO A 232 -9.48 16.19 16.55
C PRO A 232 -10.57 17.24 16.77
N LEU A 233 -11.84 16.87 16.60
CA LEU A 233 -12.93 17.82 16.84
C LEU A 233 -12.86 18.38 18.26
N GLY A 234 -13.00 19.70 18.39
CA GLY A 234 -12.87 20.42 19.66
C GLY A 234 -11.43 20.78 20.07
N MET A 235 -10.42 20.44 19.26
CA MET A 235 -9.01 20.75 19.53
C MET A 235 -8.44 21.70 18.44
N GLN A 236 -7.18 22.11 18.57
CA GLN A 236 -6.59 23.16 17.71
C GLN A 236 -5.50 22.65 16.77
N HIS A 237 -4.68 21.71 17.21
CA HIS A 237 -3.53 21.26 16.43
C HIS A 237 -3.79 19.89 15.80
N GLU A 238 -3.24 19.68 14.61
CA GLU A 238 -3.36 18.43 13.86
C GLU A 238 -2.96 17.20 14.72
N HIS A 239 -1.83 17.30 15.41
CA HIS A 239 -1.25 16.23 16.21
C HIS A 239 -1.76 16.21 17.66
N ASP A 240 -2.78 16.99 18.01
CA ASP A 240 -3.46 16.84 19.29
C ASP A 240 -4.05 15.42 19.41
N VAL A 241 -3.99 14.86 20.62
CA VAL A 241 -4.52 13.53 20.94
C VAL A 241 -5.90 13.70 21.58
N PRO A 242 -6.97 13.12 21.01
CA PRO A 242 -8.29 13.22 21.61
C PRO A 242 -8.36 12.46 22.93
N ASP A 243 -8.97 13.09 23.93
CA ASP A 243 -9.28 12.46 25.21
C ASP A 243 -10.69 11.84 25.16
N TYR A 244 -10.77 10.56 24.79
CA TYR A 244 -12.04 9.84 24.72
C TYR A 244 -12.65 9.53 26.09
N ALA A 245 -11.86 9.55 27.17
CA ALA A 245 -12.35 9.28 28.52
C ALA A 245 -13.22 10.42 29.06
N SER A 246 -12.95 11.66 28.65
CA SER A 246 -13.79 12.82 28.99
C SER A 246 -15.00 13.00 28.06
N ASP A 247 -15.08 12.27 26.95
CA ASP A 247 -16.25 12.24 26.04
C ASP A 247 -16.85 10.83 25.89
N PRO A 248 -17.33 10.19 26.97
CA PRO A 248 -17.78 8.79 26.94
C PRO A 248 -19.05 8.58 26.08
N GLU A 249 -19.86 9.62 25.92
CA GLU A 249 -21.08 9.57 25.11
C GLU A 249 -20.85 9.92 23.62
N GLY A 250 -19.64 10.38 23.26
CA GLY A 250 -19.31 10.75 21.87
C GLY A 250 -20.01 12.02 21.39
N LYS A 251 -20.20 13.00 22.27
CA LYS A 251 -20.81 14.30 21.94
C LYS A 251 -19.88 15.20 21.12
N VAL A 252 -18.56 15.05 21.29
CA VAL A 252 -17.55 15.81 20.56
C VAL A 252 -17.03 15.00 19.39
N ILE A 253 -16.59 13.78 19.66
CA ILE A 253 -16.14 12.83 18.63
C ILE A 253 -17.04 11.60 18.72
N ALA A 254 -17.92 11.46 17.72
CA ALA A 254 -18.94 10.41 17.68
C ALA A 254 -18.35 9.01 17.89
N LEU A 255 -19.08 8.15 18.62
CA LEU A 255 -18.66 6.78 18.94
C LEU A 255 -18.45 5.93 17.67
N ASP A 256 -19.20 6.23 16.61
CA ASP A 256 -19.14 5.60 15.30
C ASP A 256 -18.25 6.36 14.29
N SER A 257 -17.54 7.40 14.72
CA SER A 257 -16.60 8.12 13.86
C SER A 257 -15.41 7.23 13.48
N HIS A 258 -14.89 7.46 12.28
CA HIS A 258 -13.81 6.66 11.70
C HIS A 258 -12.60 6.55 12.63
N ILE A 259 -12.11 7.67 13.18
CA ILE A 259 -10.90 7.64 14.03
C ILE A 259 -11.12 6.89 15.34
N ARG A 260 -12.33 6.94 15.90
CA ARG A 260 -12.65 6.40 17.23
C ARG A 260 -12.90 4.90 17.16
N LEU A 261 -13.55 4.44 16.09
CA LEU A 261 -13.67 3.01 15.78
C LEU A 261 -12.33 2.39 15.41
N ALA A 262 -11.51 3.09 14.60
CA ALA A 262 -10.23 2.56 14.14
C ALA A 262 -9.18 2.47 15.26
N ASN A 263 -9.21 3.42 16.21
CA ASN A 263 -8.34 3.40 17.38
C ASN A 263 -9.07 3.99 18.59
N PRO A 264 -9.67 3.14 19.45
CA PRO A 264 -10.33 3.58 20.69
C PRO A 264 -9.39 4.15 21.76
N ARG A 265 -8.06 4.09 21.56
CA ARG A 265 -7.01 4.62 22.47
C ARG A 265 -7.07 4.08 23.90
N THR A 266 -7.41 2.81 24.04
CA THR A 266 -7.26 2.07 25.30
C THR A 266 -5.95 1.28 25.31
N ALA A 267 -5.52 0.82 26.50
CA ALA A 267 -4.34 -0.03 26.63
C ALA A 267 -4.45 -1.32 25.79
N GLU A 268 -5.65 -1.88 25.68
CA GLU A 268 -5.92 -3.07 24.86
C GLU A 268 -5.79 -2.76 23.36
N SER A 269 -6.19 -1.57 22.93
CA SER A 269 -6.12 -1.18 21.51
C SER A 269 -4.69 -0.95 21.00
N GLU A 270 -3.71 -0.80 21.88
CA GLU A 270 -2.30 -0.62 21.49
C GLU A 270 -1.77 -1.78 20.62
N SER A 271 -2.27 -3.00 20.84
CA SER A 271 -1.86 -4.17 20.06
C SER A 271 -2.45 -4.19 18.63
N SER A 272 -3.39 -3.30 18.34
CA SER A 272 -4.05 -3.17 17.03
C SER A 272 -3.52 -2.01 16.18
N LEU A 273 -2.53 -1.27 16.70
CA LEU A 273 -1.86 -0.20 15.95
C LEU A 273 -1.23 -0.75 14.67
N MET A 274 -1.17 0.11 13.66
CA MET A 274 -0.69 -0.23 12.34
C MET A 274 -0.06 1.00 11.67
N LEU A 275 0.88 0.78 10.76
CA LEU A 275 1.43 1.86 9.93
C LEU A 275 0.71 1.88 8.59
N ARG A 276 -0.02 2.97 8.32
CA ARG A 276 -0.71 3.17 7.05
C ARG A 276 0.19 3.93 6.09
N ARG A 277 0.32 3.42 4.88
CA ARG A 277 1.04 4.05 3.77
C ARG A 277 0.15 4.08 2.53
N GLY A 278 -0.96 4.80 2.66
CA GLY A 278 -1.99 4.92 1.64
C GLY A 278 -1.60 5.87 0.51
N TYR A 279 -2.19 5.64 -0.66
CA TYR A 279 -2.12 6.55 -1.80
C TYR A 279 -3.50 6.71 -2.41
N SER A 280 -3.76 7.89 -2.94
CA SER A 280 -4.89 8.17 -3.80
C SER A 280 -4.65 7.57 -5.19
N TYR A 281 -5.69 7.21 -5.92
CA TYR A 281 -5.60 7.08 -7.39
C TYR A 281 -6.88 7.58 -8.04
N SER A 282 -6.77 7.85 -9.33
CA SER A 282 -7.83 8.39 -10.17
C SER A 282 -7.91 7.56 -11.45
N LEU A 283 -9.09 7.05 -11.78
CA LEU A 283 -9.39 6.39 -13.05
C LEU A 283 -10.58 7.07 -13.71
N GLY A 284 -10.68 6.92 -15.03
CA GLY A 284 -11.81 7.40 -15.81
C GLY A 284 -13.13 6.69 -15.48
N SER A 285 -14.22 7.21 -16.03
CA SER A 285 -15.55 6.63 -15.88
C SER A 285 -15.66 5.28 -16.59
N PRO A 286 -16.23 4.23 -15.96
CA PRO A 286 -16.49 2.96 -16.62
C PRO A 286 -17.67 3.00 -17.60
N THR A 287 -18.44 4.10 -17.66
CA THR A 287 -19.62 4.25 -18.53
C THR A 287 -19.59 5.58 -19.29
N PRO A 288 -19.76 5.57 -20.64
CA PRO A 288 -19.70 6.78 -21.47
C PRO A 288 -20.69 7.89 -21.10
N ASP A 289 -21.85 7.55 -20.56
CA ASP A 289 -22.98 8.48 -20.38
C ASP A 289 -23.16 9.00 -18.95
N ASN A 290 -22.27 8.58 -18.04
CA ASN A 290 -22.29 9.06 -16.66
C ASN A 290 -21.12 10.02 -16.48
N TRP A 291 -21.44 11.29 -16.25
CA TRP A 291 -20.54 12.37 -15.83
C TRP A 291 -19.98 12.15 -14.41
N ILE A 292 -19.80 10.89 -14.01
CA ILE A 292 -19.23 10.50 -12.73
C ILE A 292 -17.72 10.72 -12.84
N TRP A 293 -17.31 11.93 -12.53
CA TRP A 293 -15.93 12.31 -12.28
C TRP A 293 -15.55 11.89 -10.87
N GLY A 294 -15.09 10.65 -10.73
CA GLY A 294 -14.16 10.31 -9.66
C GLY A 294 -14.20 8.87 -9.22
N CYS A 295 -13.26 8.09 -9.74
CA CYS A 295 -12.87 6.86 -9.10
C CYS A 295 -11.69 7.17 -8.17
N CYS A 296 -11.96 7.23 -6.85
CA CYS A 296 -10.95 7.49 -5.81
C CYS A 296 -10.96 6.35 -4.77
N LEU A 297 -10.11 5.36 -4.96
CA LEU A 297 -9.56 4.32 -4.06
C LEU A 297 -8.36 4.87 -3.25
N SER A 298 -8.47 4.84 -1.92
CA SER A 298 -7.25 4.75 -1.11
C SER A 298 -6.76 3.32 -1.26
N ALA A 299 -5.60 3.12 -1.90
CA ALA A 299 -4.87 1.87 -1.75
C ALA A 299 -4.25 1.91 -0.35
N THR A 300 -4.98 1.49 0.68
CA THR A 300 -4.42 1.45 2.02
C THR A 300 -3.47 0.28 2.08
N ASN A 301 -2.18 0.52 1.83
CA ASN A 301 -1.15 -0.42 2.22
C ASN A 301 -0.93 -0.25 3.71
N THR A 302 -1.32 -1.26 4.48
CA THR A 302 -1.13 -1.28 5.92
C THR A 302 -0.11 -2.36 6.23
N ILE A 303 0.93 -1.97 6.97
CA ILE A 303 1.90 -2.92 7.52
C ILE A 303 1.78 -2.94 9.04
N TRP A 304 1.72 -4.15 9.59
CA TRP A 304 1.63 -4.35 11.03
C TRP A 304 2.13 -5.73 11.44
N LYS A 305 2.50 -5.81 12.72
CA LYS A 305 2.69 -7.02 13.51
C LYS A 305 1.31 -7.42 14.01
N LYS A 306 0.70 -8.47 13.45
CA LYS A 306 -0.60 -8.95 13.96
C LYS A 306 -0.38 -9.51 15.37
N ALA A 307 -1.06 -8.92 16.36
CA ALA A 307 -1.01 -9.41 17.74
C ALA A 307 -1.43 -10.89 17.81
N SER A 308 -0.84 -11.59 18.77
CA SER A 308 -1.03 -13.03 19.04
C SER A 308 -2.50 -13.41 19.12
#